data_AF-A0A1N7RN93-F1
#
_entry.id   AF-A0A1N7RN93-F1
#
_cell.length_a   1.000
_cell.length_b   1.000
_cell.length_c   1.000
_cell.angle_alpha   90.00
_cell.angle_beta   90.00
_cell.angle_gamma   90.00
#
_symmetry.space_group_name_H-M   'P 1'
#
loop_
_entity.id
_entity.type
_entity.pdbx_description
1 polymer ?
#
loop_
_entity_poly.entity_id
_entity_poly.type
_entity_poly.pdbx_seq_one_letter_code
_entity_poly.pdbx_strand_id
1 'polypeptide(L)'
;MVPARVHFLDGPPLLPNGKVDRLALKRLAQAHTPMPAVVESAPQSGEEAALIGKWAAIFPGETLSARNTFKSLGGDSLSYVEAYLAAEALPGTLPADWADQPIARLARLRRTGHSFWAVIDSTIVIRCVAILMIIAYHAQLFPGGNGLTSVFFLISGYVFGTLKLPADLREFRAADSLSAMKRIFVPALVFALLTCAIKVALGKRFPTEALQFYANWIDYAELTAHGGQVEPLASIFWYVDSLLQVIALTTLAALAAKFLSRAASVTIRATRFAVCLFALGVVLRVAFLLALHPEYFRTGIEELSVWQLSSLGNLAPFALGMTLTQWIRGGNRVMATIVLLAYGLVDAQIFGLYRGLAMAFTGLCMVWQPTIRVPRFAARFIRTIAGSALFIYLSHQIFFATANGLLRKEMLVVDLLAGILGGVAVSLLWSRFERGLNAMGGFVLRMTGVDRQG
;
A
#
# COMPACT_ATOMS: atom_id res chain seq x y z
N MET A 1 15.34 -17.45 28.61
CA MET A 1 14.19 -17.69 27.70
C MET A 1 13.15 -18.50 28.46
N VAL A 2 11.97 -17.94 28.72
CA VAL A 2 10.88 -18.65 29.41
C VAL A 2 9.85 -19.11 28.36
N PRO A 3 9.46 -20.39 28.30
CA PRO A 3 8.49 -20.88 27.34
C PRO A 3 7.12 -20.21 27.54
N ALA A 4 6.44 -19.87 26.44
CA ALA A 4 5.10 -19.29 26.52
C ALA A 4 4.03 -20.28 27.01
N ARG A 5 4.29 -21.61 26.91
CA ARG A 5 3.41 -22.70 27.35
C ARG A 5 4.23 -23.94 27.71
N VAL A 6 3.71 -24.75 28.63
CA VAL A 6 4.27 -26.04 29.04
C VAL A 6 3.14 -27.06 29.03
N HIS A 7 3.36 -28.21 28.40
CA HIS A 7 2.41 -29.33 28.36
C HIS A 7 3.11 -30.57 28.91
N PHE A 8 2.46 -31.26 29.84
CA PHE A 8 2.96 -32.52 30.38
C PHE A 8 2.46 -33.69 29.53
N LEU A 9 3.36 -34.62 29.23
CA LEU A 9 3.08 -35.86 28.52
C LEU A 9 3.53 -37.02 29.41
N ASP A 10 2.80 -38.13 29.37
CA ASP A 10 3.17 -39.34 30.12
C ASP A 10 4.49 -39.96 29.62
N GLY A 11 4.86 -39.69 28.36
CA GLY A 11 6.16 -40.03 27.78
C GLY A 11 6.37 -39.40 26.40
N PRO A 12 7.62 -39.22 25.94
CA PRO A 12 7.89 -38.68 24.61
C PRO A 12 7.53 -39.72 23.52
N PRO A 13 6.83 -39.35 22.45
CA PRO A 13 6.61 -40.25 21.32
C PRO A 13 7.94 -40.59 20.65
N LEU A 14 8.16 -41.86 20.34
CA LEU A 14 9.39 -42.38 19.76
C LEU A 14 9.12 -43.00 18.37
N LEU A 15 10.10 -42.88 17.49
CA LEU A 15 10.20 -43.63 16.23
C LEU A 15 10.58 -45.10 16.51
N PRO A 16 10.41 -46.02 15.55
CA PRO A 16 10.79 -47.44 15.72
C PRO A 16 12.26 -47.66 16.10
N ASN A 17 13.14 -46.69 15.83
CA ASN A 17 14.56 -46.71 16.19
C ASN A 17 14.86 -46.09 17.57
N GLY A 18 13.85 -45.82 18.39
CA GLY A 18 13.98 -45.26 19.74
C GLY A 18 14.27 -43.76 19.80
N LYS A 19 14.36 -43.05 18.66
CA LYS A 19 14.55 -41.59 18.65
C LYS A 19 13.22 -40.86 18.85
N VAL A 20 13.26 -39.70 19.49
CA VAL A 20 12.09 -38.84 19.68
C VAL A 20 11.46 -38.46 18.34
N ASP A 21 10.18 -38.81 18.15
CA ASP A 21 9.38 -38.40 17.00
C ASP A 21 8.94 -36.94 17.15
N ARG A 22 9.78 -36.04 16.62
CA ARG A 22 9.52 -34.61 16.62
C ARG A 22 8.27 -34.23 15.80
N LEU A 23 7.86 -35.05 14.84
CA LEU A 23 6.67 -34.79 14.04
C LEU A 23 5.41 -35.13 14.85
N ALA A 24 5.41 -36.24 15.57
CA ALA A 24 4.36 -36.58 16.53
C ALA A 24 4.24 -35.53 17.66
N LEU A 25 5.37 -35.07 18.22
CA LEU A 25 5.38 -33.96 19.20
C LEU A 25 4.80 -32.66 18.63
N LYS A 26 5.12 -32.31 17.38
CA LYS A 26 4.51 -31.15 16.71
C LYS A 26 3.00 -31.31 16.53
N ARG A 27 2.54 -32.50 16.13
CA ARG A 27 1.11 -32.81 16.00
C ARG A 27 0.39 -32.76 17.35
N LEU A 28 0.99 -33.29 18.41
CA LEU A 28 0.45 -33.21 19.77
C LEU A 28 0.38 -31.76 20.27
N ALA A 29 1.40 -30.95 20.00
CA ALA A 29 1.37 -29.51 20.31
C ALA A 29 0.29 -28.76 19.51
N GLN A 30 0.03 -29.17 18.27
CA GLN A 30 -1.05 -28.63 17.44
C GLN A 30 -2.44 -29.09 17.92
N ALA A 31 -2.60 -30.35 18.31
CA ALA A 31 -3.86 -30.93 18.78
C ALA A 31 -4.26 -30.43 20.19
N HIS A 32 -3.28 -30.19 21.06
CA HIS A 32 -3.48 -29.59 22.40
C HIS A 32 -3.43 -28.06 22.39
N THR A 33 -3.37 -27.45 21.21
CA THR A 33 -3.82 -26.07 21.08
C THR A 33 -5.34 -26.13 21.14
N PRO A 34 -6.01 -25.60 22.18
CA PRO A 34 -7.41 -25.29 22.02
C PRO A 34 -7.46 -24.12 21.05
N MET A 35 -7.46 -24.42 19.74
CA MET A 35 -8.40 -23.71 18.90
C MET A 35 -9.74 -24.14 19.47
N PRO A 36 -10.56 -23.23 20.01
CA PRO A 36 -11.90 -23.63 20.33
C PRO A 36 -12.48 -24.21 19.04
N ALA A 37 -12.87 -25.48 19.10
CA ALA A 37 -13.69 -26.11 18.08
C ALA A 37 -15.02 -25.35 18.12
N VAL A 38 -15.03 -24.21 17.44
CA VAL A 38 -16.25 -23.50 17.15
C VAL A 38 -16.37 -23.64 15.64
N VAL A 39 -17.35 -24.44 15.27
CA VAL A 39 -18.20 -24.32 14.07
C VAL A 39 -18.19 -22.86 13.59
N GLU A 40 -18.32 -22.63 12.28
CA GLU A 40 -18.68 -21.32 11.70
C GLU A 40 -19.65 -20.58 12.63
N SER A 41 -19.11 -19.73 13.50
CA SER A 41 -19.86 -19.22 14.64
C SER A 41 -20.24 -17.81 14.29
N ALA A 42 -21.52 -17.53 14.48
CA ALA A 42 -22.02 -16.18 14.52
C ALA A 42 -21.12 -15.32 15.45
N PRO A 43 -20.91 -14.03 15.12
CA PRO A 43 -20.08 -13.15 15.94
C PRO A 43 -20.48 -13.23 17.41
N GLN A 44 -19.49 -13.46 18.28
CA GLN A 44 -19.72 -13.78 19.70
C GLN A 44 -19.92 -12.51 20.54
N SER A 45 -19.66 -11.33 19.98
CA SER A 45 -19.90 -10.03 20.62
C SER A 45 -20.39 -8.98 19.60
N GLY A 46 -21.08 -7.94 20.08
CA GLY A 46 -21.52 -6.83 19.24
C GLY A 46 -20.37 -6.08 18.55
N GLU A 47 -19.20 -6.05 19.18
CA GLU A 47 -17.97 -5.46 18.63
C GLU A 47 -17.39 -6.29 17.49
N GLU A 48 -17.40 -7.63 17.62
CA GLU A 48 -17.03 -8.55 16.53
C GLU A 48 -17.97 -8.36 15.34
N ALA A 49 -19.29 -8.34 15.57
CA ALA A 49 -20.28 -8.12 14.52
C ALA A 49 -20.09 -6.76 13.83
N ALA A 50 -19.81 -5.70 14.60
CA ALA A 50 -19.57 -4.37 14.06
C ALA A 50 -18.30 -4.31 13.20
N LEU A 51 -17.21 -4.97 13.62
CA LEU A 51 -15.97 -5.01 12.83
C LEU A 51 -16.15 -5.84 11.56
N ILE A 52 -16.80 -7.01 11.66
CA ILE A 52 -17.14 -7.86 10.50
C ILE A 52 -17.99 -7.05 9.50
N GLY A 53 -19.02 -6.35 9.97
CA GLY A 53 -19.87 -5.54 9.09
C GLY A 53 -19.11 -4.43 8.38
N LYS A 54 -18.19 -3.74 9.08
CA LYS A 54 -17.34 -2.70 8.46
C LYS A 54 -16.34 -3.29 7.46
N TRP A 55 -15.68 -4.41 7.80
CA TRP A 55 -14.72 -5.06 6.92
C TRP A 55 -15.39 -5.77 5.74
N ALA A 56 -16.63 -6.24 5.86
CA ALA A 56 -17.41 -6.77 4.73
C ALA A 56 -17.63 -5.74 3.63
N ALA A 57 -17.77 -4.45 4.00
CA ALA A 57 -17.84 -3.38 3.01
C ALA A 57 -16.50 -3.13 2.30
N ILE A 58 -15.37 -3.43 2.95
CA ILE A 58 -14.01 -3.28 2.40
C ILE A 58 -13.65 -4.50 1.54
N PHE A 59 -14.05 -5.71 1.96
CA PHE A 59 -13.76 -6.99 1.33
C PHE A 59 -15.05 -7.65 0.79
N PRO A 60 -15.65 -7.09 -0.28
CA PRO A 60 -16.90 -7.62 -0.82
C PRO A 60 -16.69 -9.03 -1.41
N GLY A 61 -17.63 -9.93 -1.12
CA GLY A 61 -17.65 -11.30 -1.65
C GLY A 61 -16.96 -12.36 -0.76
N GLU A 62 -16.35 -11.95 0.35
CA GLU A 62 -15.79 -12.88 1.35
C GLU A 62 -16.79 -13.12 2.49
N THR A 63 -17.00 -14.38 2.87
CA THR A 63 -17.73 -14.71 4.10
C THR A 63 -16.79 -14.50 5.28
N LEU A 64 -16.81 -13.30 5.85
CA LEU A 64 -15.94 -12.96 6.98
C LEU A 64 -16.35 -13.72 8.24
N SER A 65 -15.38 -14.40 8.83
CA SER A 65 -15.44 -15.04 10.14
C SER A 65 -14.58 -14.29 11.16
N ALA A 66 -14.82 -14.51 12.45
CA ALA A 66 -14.03 -13.92 13.52
C ALA A 66 -12.54 -14.35 13.52
N ARG A 67 -12.19 -15.39 12.75
CA ARG A 67 -10.81 -15.89 12.59
C ARG A 67 -10.03 -15.15 11.50
N ASN A 68 -10.72 -14.47 10.60
CA ASN A 68 -10.05 -13.76 9.53
C ASN A 68 -9.15 -12.65 10.10
N THR A 69 -7.94 -12.58 9.55
CA THR A 69 -7.02 -11.46 9.72
C THR A 69 -7.12 -10.56 8.49
N PHE A 70 -6.78 -9.27 8.64
CA PHE A 70 -6.73 -8.34 7.51
C PHE A 70 -5.85 -8.88 6.37
N LYS A 71 -4.73 -9.53 6.73
CA LYS A 71 -3.84 -10.21 5.78
C LYS A 71 -4.53 -11.37 5.06
N SER A 72 -5.26 -12.23 5.77
CA SER A 72 -5.94 -13.39 5.18
C SER A 72 -7.03 -13.01 4.18
N LEU A 73 -7.62 -11.82 4.33
CA LEU A 73 -8.66 -11.27 3.46
C LEU A 73 -8.08 -10.59 2.20
N GLY A 74 -6.76 -10.66 2.00
CA GLY A 74 -6.12 -10.02 0.87
C GLY A 74 -6.10 -8.49 0.97
N GLY A 75 -5.92 -7.94 2.18
CA GLY A 75 -5.68 -6.50 2.39
C GLY A 75 -4.53 -5.93 1.54
N ASP A 76 -4.59 -4.65 1.23
CA ASP A 76 -3.62 -3.90 0.42
C ASP A 76 -3.34 -2.50 1.02
N SER A 77 -2.51 -1.69 0.35
CA SER A 77 -2.15 -0.35 0.83
C SER A 77 -3.37 0.54 1.06
N LEU A 78 -4.33 0.57 0.14
CA LEU A 78 -5.50 1.46 0.22
C LEU A 78 -6.44 1.01 1.35
N SER A 79 -6.82 -0.27 1.33
CA SER A 79 -7.71 -0.89 2.33
C SER A 79 -7.07 -0.99 3.72
N TYR A 80 -5.74 -0.89 3.84
CA TYR A 80 -5.05 -0.87 5.14
C TYR A 80 -5.55 0.28 6.00
N VAL A 81 -5.69 1.48 5.42
CA VAL A 81 -6.13 2.67 6.17
C VAL A 81 -7.59 2.52 6.60
N GLU A 82 -8.46 2.06 5.70
CA GLU A 82 -9.89 1.88 5.96
C GLU A 82 -10.15 0.77 7.00
N ALA A 83 -9.45 -0.35 6.88
CA ALA A 83 -9.59 -1.47 7.80
C ALA A 83 -9.01 -1.14 9.18
N TYR A 84 -7.87 -0.44 9.23
CA TYR A 84 -7.30 0.10 10.47
C TYR A 84 -8.28 1.03 11.17
N LEU A 85 -8.88 1.96 10.43
CA LEU A 85 -9.92 2.88 10.93
C LEU A 85 -11.12 2.15 11.53
N ALA A 86 -11.61 1.11 10.82
CA ALA A 86 -12.71 0.30 11.29
C ALA A 86 -12.37 -0.44 12.60
N ALA A 87 -11.16 -1.00 12.69
CA ALA A 87 -10.69 -1.75 13.85
C ALA A 87 -10.41 -0.84 15.06
N GLU A 88 -9.92 0.37 14.84
CA GLU A 88 -9.64 1.31 15.93
C GLU A 88 -10.89 1.99 16.50
N ALA A 89 -12.00 1.95 15.76
CA ALA A 89 -13.29 2.37 16.28
C ALA A 89 -13.80 1.44 17.41
N LEU A 90 -13.16 0.27 17.58
CA LEU A 90 -13.43 -0.63 18.69
C LEU A 90 -12.78 -0.10 19.99
N PRO A 91 -13.28 -0.51 21.17
CA PRO A 91 -12.75 0.00 22.44
C PRO A 91 -11.34 -0.52 22.75
N GLY A 92 -10.27 0.05 22.17
CA GLY A 92 -8.93 -0.53 22.37
C GLY A 92 -7.80 0.32 21.81
N THR A 93 -6.56 -0.13 22.02
CA THR A 93 -5.41 0.34 21.23
C THR A 93 -4.94 -0.82 20.39
N LEU A 94 -4.86 -0.62 19.07
CA LEU A 94 -4.42 -1.64 18.15
C LEU A 94 -2.93 -1.96 18.36
N PRO A 95 -2.53 -3.24 18.41
CA PRO A 95 -1.13 -3.60 18.48
C PRO A 95 -0.43 -3.31 17.14
N ALA A 96 0.91 -3.25 17.14
CA ALA A 96 1.68 -2.99 15.93
C ALA A 96 1.48 -4.07 14.83
N ASP A 97 1.18 -5.30 15.23
CA ASP A 97 0.93 -6.44 14.35
C ASP A 97 -0.57 -6.66 14.07
N TRP A 98 -1.42 -5.63 14.23
CA TRP A 98 -2.88 -5.74 14.08
C TRP A 98 -3.32 -6.42 12.78
N ALA A 99 -2.58 -6.23 11.68
CA ALA A 99 -2.89 -6.80 10.37
C ALA A 99 -2.81 -8.34 10.36
N ASP A 100 -2.02 -8.90 11.26
CA ASP A 100 -1.84 -10.34 11.49
C ASP A 100 -2.77 -10.86 12.62
N GLN A 101 -3.56 -9.99 13.27
CA GLN A 101 -4.47 -10.38 14.36
C GLN A 101 -5.86 -10.77 13.83
N PRO A 102 -6.49 -11.83 14.39
CA PRO A 102 -7.87 -12.18 14.08
C PRO A 102 -8.85 -11.11 14.56
N ILE A 103 -9.96 -10.93 13.82
CA ILE A 103 -11.07 -10.04 14.20
C ILE A 103 -11.53 -10.26 15.65
N ALA A 104 -11.65 -11.53 16.08
CA ALA A 104 -12.04 -11.87 17.46
C ALA A 104 -11.11 -11.26 18.51
N ARG A 105 -9.80 -11.21 18.23
CA ARG A 105 -8.83 -10.62 19.16
C ARG A 105 -8.94 -9.10 19.16
N LEU A 106 -9.09 -8.49 17.99
CA LEU A 106 -9.24 -7.04 17.87
C LEU A 106 -10.50 -6.53 18.58
N ALA A 107 -11.61 -7.27 18.48
CA ALA A 107 -12.86 -6.96 19.16
C ALA A 107 -12.78 -7.07 20.69
N ARG A 108 -11.92 -7.94 21.22
CA ARG A 108 -11.71 -8.10 22.67
C ARG A 108 -10.76 -7.07 23.26
N LEU A 109 -10.16 -6.20 22.45
CA LEU A 109 -9.35 -5.12 22.98
C LEU A 109 -10.22 -4.26 23.90
N ARG A 110 -9.62 -3.78 24.98
CA ARG A 110 -10.25 -2.89 25.97
C ARG A 110 -9.37 -1.68 26.14
N ARG A 111 -9.97 -0.49 26.22
CA ARG A 111 -9.25 0.75 26.47
C ARG A 111 -9.15 1.01 27.95
N THR A 112 -7.93 1.17 28.44
CA THR A 112 -7.65 1.70 29.78
C THR A 112 -7.68 3.23 29.72
N GLY A 113 -8.89 3.82 29.83
CA GLY A 113 -9.10 5.26 30.03
C GLY A 113 -9.23 6.15 28.78
N HIS A 114 -9.47 7.45 29.04
CA HIS A 114 -9.57 8.52 28.05
C HIS A 114 -8.23 9.23 27.89
N SER A 115 -7.38 8.76 26.96
CA SER A 115 -6.16 9.50 26.59
C SER A 115 -6.44 10.69 25.66
N PHE A 116 -5.74 11.81 25.76
CA PHE A 116 -5.80 12.83 24.69
C PHE A 116 -5.16 12.32 23.37
N TRP A 117 -4.28 11.32 23.49
CA TRP A 117 -3.45 10.82 22.40
C TRP A 117 -4.07 9.60 21.72
N ALA A 118 -3.90 9.55 20.40
CA ALA A 118 -4.10 8.37 19.56
C ALA A 118 -2.74 7.86 19.09
N VAL A 119 -2.61 6.54 19.01
CA VAL A 119 -1.44 5.87 18.41
C VAL A 119 -1.86 5.49 17.00
N ILE A 120 -1.11 5.92 15.98
CA ILE A 120 -1.39 5.63 14.57
C ILE A 120 -0.15 4.99 13.95
N ASP A 121 -0.34 4.04 13.04
CA ASP A 121 0.75 3.52 12.20
C ASP A 121 1.45 4.67 11.44
N SER A 122 2.78 4.68 11.47
CA SER A 122 3.57 5.76 10.85
C SER A 122 3.34 5.85 9.35
N THR A 123 3.06 4.74 8.67
CA THR A 123 2.75 4.76 7.23
C THR A 123 1.50 5.56 6.91
N ILE A 124 0.50 5.59 7.79
CA ILE A 124 -0.72 6.39 7.62
C ILE A 124 -0.41 7.88 7.77
N VAL A 125 0.35 8.24 8.81
CA VAL A 125 0.76 9.63 9.05
C VAL A 125 1.63 10.13 7.89
N ILE A 126 2.60 9.35 7.47
CA ILE A 126 3.52 9.72 6.38
C ILE A 126 2.76 9.85 5.06
N ARG A 127 1.79 8.98 4.77
CA ARG A 127 0.93 9.15 3.58
C ARG A 127 0.12 10.44 3.62
N CYS A 128 -0.44 10.79 4.77
CA CYS A 128 -1.15 12.06 4.96
C CYS A 128 -0.21 13.25 4.69
N VAL A 129 1.00 13.23 5.27
CA VAL A 129 1.98 14.31 5.06
C VAL A 129 2.42 14.36 3.59
N ALA A 130 2.71 13.22 2.98
CA ALA A 130 3.14 13.15 1.58
C ALA A 130 2.08 13.69 0.62
N ILE A 131 0.80 13.30 0.77
CA ILE A 131 -0.25 13.82 -0.11
C ILE A 131 -0.47 15.32 0.09
N LEU A 132 -0.45 15.82 1.33
CA LEU A 132 -0.58 17.25 1.62
C LEU A 132 0.54 18.06 0.99
N MET A 133 1.76 17.54 1.03
CA MET A 133 2.92 18.22 0.48
C MET A 133 2.99 18.16 -1.06
N ILE A 134 2.47 17.11 -1.69
CA ILE A 134 2.26 17.07 -3.15
C ILE A 134 1.26 18.15 -3.58
N ILE A 135 0.14 18.27 -2.88
CA ILE A 135 -0.87 19.30 -3.18
C ILE A 135 -0.29 20.69 -2.95
N ALA A 136 0.42 20.91 -1.85
CA ALA A 136 1.06 22.19 -1.57
C ALA A 136 2.09 22.57 -2.65
N TYR A 137 2.84 21.61 -3.16
CA TYR A 137 3.75 21.84 -4.29
C TYR A 137 3.00 22.24 -5.57
N HIS A 138 1.94 21.53 -5.92
CA HIS A 138 1.13 21.91 -7.09
C HIS A 138 0.38 23.23 -6.91
N ALA A 139 0.06 23.61 -5.67
CA ALA A 139 -0.48 24.92 -5.31
C ALA A 139 0.62 26.00 -5.19
N GLN A 140 1.85 25.74 -5.64
CA GLN A 140 3.00 26.66 -5.60
C GLN A 140 3.37 27.18 -4.20
N LEU A 141 2.96 26.51 -3.13
CA LEU A 141 3.27 26.88 -1.75
C LEU A 141 4.67 26.45 -1.31
N PHE A 142 5.25 25.46 -1.99
CA PHE A 142 6.56 24.91 -1.64
C PHE A 142 7.26 24.36 -2.88
N PRO A 143 8.54 24.67 -3.14
CA PRO A 143 9.24 24.24 -4.35
C PRO A 143 9.69 22.77 -4.36
N GLY A 144 9.56 22.02 -3.25
CA GLY A 144 10.19 20.71 -3.07
C GLY A 144 9.26 19.49 -2.93
N GLY A 145 8.10 19.44 -3.60
CA GLY A 145 7.13 18.34 -3.45
C GLY A 145 7.31 17.12 -4.36
N ASN A 146 8.09 17.22 -5.43
CA ASN A 146 8.16 16.17 -6.47
C ASN A 146 8.68 14.82 -5.98
N GLY A 147 9.56 14.83 -4.98
CA GLY A 147 10.14 13.62 -4.42
C GLY A 147 9.22 12.75 -3.55
N LEU A 148 8.06 13.28 -3.17
CA LEU A 148 7.16 12.60 -2.23
C LEU A 148 6.33 11.48 -2.87
N THR A 149 6.28 11.43 -4.20
CA THR A 149 5.69 10.29 -4.91
C THR A 149 6.53 9.02 -4.73
N SER A 150 7.87 9.13 -4.68
CA SER A 150 8.78 8.03 -4.36
C SER A 150 8.53 7.44 -2.96
N VAL A 151 8.13 8.28 -2.00
CA VAL A 151 7.72 7.85 -0.67
C VAL A 151 6.51 6.90 -0.73
N PHE A 152 5.54 7.15 -1.64
CA PHE A 152 4.43 6.22 -1.79
C PHE A 152 4.83 4.88 -2.39
N PHE A 153 5.82 4.83 -3.28
CA PHE A 153 6.37 3.55 -3.74
C PHE A 153 7.01 2.77 -2.59
N LEU A 154 7.82 3.45 -1.75
CA LEU A 154 8.42 2.86 -0.56
C LEU A 154 7.38 2.28 0.39
N ILE A 155 6.35 3.06 0.71
CA ILE A 155 5.26 2.63 1.61
C ILE A 155 4.44 1.50 0.96
N SER A 156 4.14 1.58 -0.34
CA SER A 156 3.39 0.54 -1.05
C SER A 156 4.16 -0.77 -1.06
N GLY A 157 5.47 -0.73 -1.28
CA GLY A 157 6.35 -1.88 -1.17
C GLY A 157 6.41 -2.47 0.23
N TYR A 158 6.46 -1.62 1.26
CA TYR A 158 6.41 -2.08 2.66
C TYR A 158 5.09 -2.80 2.98
N VAL A 159 3.97 -2.23 2.57
CA VAL A 159 2.66 -2.86 2.79
C VAL A 159 2.52 -4.13 1.96
N PHE A 160 3.02 -4.16 0.73
CA PHE A 160 3.07 -5.37 -0.10
C PHE A 160 3.90 -6.47 0.58
N GLY A 161 5.09 -6.16 1.07
CA GLY A 161 5.94 -7.09 1.81
C GLY A 161 5.30 -7.57 3.12
N THR A 162 4.44 -6.74 3.72
CA THR A 162 3.74 -7.05 4.98
C THR A 162 2.61 -8.06 4.73
N LEU A 163 1.78 -7.78 3.73
CA LEU A 163 0.49 -8.42 3.50
C LEU A 163 0.51 -9.50 2.41
N LYS A 164 1.22 -9.27 1.31
CA LYS A 164 1.15 -10.10 0.10
C LYS A 164 2.29 -11.10 -0.02
N LEU A 165 3.42 -10.84 0.63
CA LEU A 165 4.59 -11.71 0.55
C LEU A 165 4.58 -12.75 1.68
N PRO A 166 4.38 -14.05 1.38
CA PRO A 166 4.51 -15.12 2.37
C PRO A 166 5.98 -15.37 2.71
N ALA A 167 6.25 -16.01 3.86
CA ALA A 167 7.62 -16.31 4.28
C ALA A 167 8.35 -17.23 3.28
N ASP A 168 7.63 -18.21 2.72
CA ASP A 168 8.06 -19.08 1.62
C ASP A 168 7.29 -18.72 0.33
N LEU A 169 8.02 -18.38 -0.73
CA LEU A 169 7.43 -17.99 -2.03
C LEU A 169 6.63 -19.12 -2.70
N ARG A 170 6.77 -20.39 -2.28
CA ARG A 170 5.91 -21.48 -2.75
C ARG A 170 4.43 -21.25 -2.48
N GLU A 171 4.14 -20.53 -1.40
CA GLU A 171 2.79 -20.18 -0.95
C GLU A 171 2.27 -18.90 -1.62
N PHE A 172 3.06 -18.24 -2.47
CA PHE A 172 2.66 -16.97 -3.07
C PHE A 172 1.39 -17.11 -3.93
N ARG A 173 0.44 -16.19 -3.73
CA ARG A 173 -0.84 -16.15 -4.42
C ARG A 173 -0.95 -14.85 -5.22
N ALA A 174 -0.89 -14.97 -6.55
CA ALA A 174 -1.03 -13.80 -7.42
C ALA A 174 -2.42 -13.14 -7.32
N ALA A 175 -3.46 -13.91 -6.99
CA ALA A 175 -4.82 -13.41 -6.79
C ALA A 175 -4.87 -12.24 -5.79
N ASP A 176 -4.07 -12.31 -4.71
CA ASP A 176 -4.03 -11.27 -3.70
C ASP A 176 -3.43 -9.96 -4.24
N SER A 177 -2.43 -10.05 -5.13
CA SER A 177 -1.88 -8.89 -5.85
C SER A 177 -2.85 -8.35 -6.88
N LEU A 178 -3.50 -9.21 -7.66
CA LEU A 178 -4.46 -8.81 -8.70
C LEU A 178 -5.67 -8.07 -8.10
N SER A 179 -6.15 -8.52 -6.93
CA SER A 179 -7.22 -7.84 -6.20
C SER A 179 -6.81 -6.40 -5.80
N ALA A 180 -5.58 -6.23 -5.29
CA ALA A 180 -5.04 -4.92 -4.96
C ALA A 180 -4.91 -4.02 -6.20
N MET A 181 -4.40 -4.58 -7.32
CA MET A 181 -4.32 -3.86 -8.58
C MET A 181 -5.69 -3.43 -9.07
N LYS A 182 -6.71 -4.31 -9.02
CA LYS A 182 -8.08 -3.99 -9.42
C LYS A 182 -8.65 -2.81 -8.63
N ARG A 183 -8.43 -2.76 -7.31
CA ARG A 183 -8.89 -1.67 -6.43
C ARG A 183 -8.25 -0.32 -6.74
N ILE A 184 -7.06 -0.30 -7.35
CA ILE A 184 -6.40 0.93 -7.80
C ILE A 184 -6.83 1.26 -9.23
N PHE A 185 -6.79 0.26 -10.11
CA PHE A 185 -7.07 0.38 -11.55
C PHE A 185 -8.50 0.81 -11.84
N VAL A 186 -9.50 0.20 -11.19
CA VAL A 186 -10.91 0.47 -11.51
C VAL A 186 -11.30 1.91 -11.22
N PRO A 187 -11.05 2.48 -10.02
CA PRO A 187 -11.34 3.90 -9.78
C PRO A 187 -10.55 4.83 -10.72
N ALA A 188 -9.28 4.52 -10.99
CA ALA A 188 -8.45 5.32 -11.89
C ALA A 188 -8.95 5.31 -13.34
N LEU A 189 -9.37 4.14 -13.84
CA LEU A 189 -9.94 3.99 -15.18
C LEU A 189 -11.27 4.74 -15.29
N VAL A 190 -12.17 4.60 -14.31
CA VAL A 190 -13.43 5.34 -14.29
C VAL A 190 -13.17 6.84 -14.30
N PHE A 191 -12.20 7.30 -13.49
CA PHE A 191 -11.80 8.70 -13.46
C PHE A 191 -11.22 9.19 -14.80
N ALA A 192 -10.37 8.38 -15.45
CA ALA A 192 -9.83 8.67 -16.78
C ALA A 192 -10.92 8.75 -17.84
N LEU A 193 -11.86 7.80 -17.85
CA LEU A 193 -13.00 7.77 -18.77
C LEU A 193 -13.93 8.98 -18.58
N LEU A 194 -14.25 9.34 -17.33
CA LEU A 194 -15.06 10.52 -17.04
C LEU A 194 -14.38 11.81 -17.51
N THR A 195 -13.09 11.95 -17.23
CA THR A 195 -12.31 13.11 -17.68
C THR A 195 -12.26 13.17 -19.21
N CYS A 196 -12.06 12.03 -19.87
CA CYS A 196 -12.09 11.91 -21.32
C CYS A 196 -13.46 12.34 -21.88
N ALA A 197 -14.55 11.80 -21.35
CA ALA A 197 -15.91 12.13 -21.79
C ALA A 197 -16.21 13.63 -21.65
N ILE A 198 -15.84 14.24 -20.53
CA ILE A 198 -16.01 15.69 -20.32
C ILE A 198 -15.20 16.50 -21.34
N LYS A 199 -13.94 16.12 -21.61
CA LYS A 199 -13.11 16.85 -22.57
C LYS A 199 -13.59 16.72 -24.00
N VAL A 200 -13.99 15.51 -24.41
CA VAL A 200 -14.60 15.27 -25.72
C VAL A 200 -15.87 16.09 -25.88
N ALA A 201 -16.73 16.14 -24.86
CA ALA A 201 -17.95 16.97 -24.87
C ALA A 201 -17.64 18.48 -24.97
N LEU A 202 -16.50 18.93 -24.42
CA LEU A 202 -16.03 20.31 -24.51
C LEU A 202 -15.22 20.61 -25.79
N GLY A 203 -15.10 19.65 -26.72
CA GLY A 203 -14.29 19.81 -27.94
C GLY A 203 -12.79 19.96 -27.68
N LYS A 204 -12.31 19.58 -26.48
CA LYS A 204 -10.90 19.63 -26.10
C LYS A 204 -10.22 18.31 -26.44
N ARG A 205 -8.92 18.37 -26.75
CA ARG A 205 -8.08 17.16 -26.78
C ARG A 205 -8.11 16.50 -25.41
N PHE A 206 -7.94 15.19 -25.38
CA PHE A 206 -7.83 14.43 -24.15
C PHE A 206 -6.55 13.60 -24.18
N PRO A 207 -5.94 13.35 -23.01
CA PRO A 207 -4.74 12.54 -22.93
C PRO A 207 -5.10 11.07 -23.20
N THR A 208 -4.79 10.58 -24.40
CA THR A 208 -5.01 9.16 -24.76
C THR A 208 -4.12 8.23 -23.94
N GLU A 209 -3.04 8.76 -23.39
CA GLU A 209 -1.99 8.02 -22.70
C GLU A 209 -2.48 7.49 -21.35
N ALA A 210 -3.40 8.24 -20.71
CA ALA A 210 -4.11 7.82 -19.52
C ALA A 210 -5.02 6.61 -19.74
N LEU A 211 -5.55 6.41 -20.96
CA LEU A 211 -6.38 5.25 -21.29
C LEU A 211 -5.56 4.03 -21.70
N GLN A 212 -4.35 4.27 -22.21
CA GLN A 212 -3.45 3.24 -22.70
C GLN A 212 -2.45 2.76 -21.62
N PHE A 213 -2.48 3.33 -20.41
CA PHE A 213 -1.66 2.94 -19.27
C PHE A 213 -0.15 3.04 -19.51
N TYR A 214 0.28 4.07 -20.25
CA TYR A 214 1.70 4.33 -20.51
C TYR A 214 2.13 5.77 -20.19
N ALA A 215 1.33 6.54 -19.43
CA ALA A 215 1.67 7.92 -19.10
C ALA A 215 3.02 8.04 -18.38
N ASN A 216 3.46 6.98 -17.69
CA ASN A 216 4.75 6.91 -17.01
C ASN A 216 5.97 6.66 -17.91
N TRP A 217 5.75 6.42 -19.20
CA TRP A 217 6.80 6.17 -20.20
C TRP A 217 7.04 7.38 -21.12
N ILE A 218 6.37 8.50 -20.84
CA ILE A 218 6.50 9.73 -21.61
C ILE A 218 7.50 10.63 -20.90
N ASP A 219 8.46 11.16 -21.65
CA ASP A 219 9.34 12.21 -21.14
C ASP A 219 8.67 13.58 -21.29
N TYR A 220 7.99 14.02 -20.22
CA TYR A 220 7.31 15.31 -20.23
C TYR A 220 8.27 16.48 -20.08
N ALA A 221 9.47 16.25 -19.53
CA ALA A 221 10.52 17.26 -19.44
C ALA A 221 10.99 17.64 -20.85
N GLU A 222 11.34 16.63 -21.64
CA GLU A 222 11.74 16.80 -23.04
C GLU A 222 10.61 17.38 -23.89
N LEU A 223 9.37 16.91 -23.71
CA LEU A 223 8.21 17.43 -24.45
C LEU A 223 8.00 18.93 -24.21
N THR A 224 8.13 19.37 -22.94
CA THR A 224 7.97 20.78 -22.56
C THR A 224 9.14 21.62 -23.07
N ALA A 225 10.36 21.09 -23.01
CA ALA A 225 11.57 21.78 -23.49
C ALA A 225 11.51 22.09 -24.99
N HIS A 226 10.85 21.23 -25.80
CA HIS A 226 10.67 21.43 -27.24
C HIS A 226 9.42 22.25 -27.61
N GLY A 227 8.83 22.96 -26.64
CA GLY A 227 7.64 23.80 -26.86
C GLY A 227 6.35 23.00 -27.05
N GLY A 228 6.36 21.69 -26.74
CA GLY A 228 5.18 20.85 -26.73
C GLY A 228 4.21 21.26 -25.62
N GLN A 229 2.92 21.32 -25.92
CA GLN A 229 1.91 21.52 -24.89
C GLN A 229 1.62 20.19 -24.18
N VAL A 230 2.12 20.05 -22.95
CA VAL A 230 1.70 18.97 -22.06
C VAL A 230 0.34 19.33 -21.48
N GLU A 231 -0.66 18.50 -21.76
CA GLU A 231 -1.95 18.68 -21.13
C GLU A 231 -1.85 18.34 -19.63
N PRO A 232 -2.25 19.22 -18.69
CA PRO A 232 -1.96 19.05 -17.26
C PRO A 232 -2.47 17.72 -16.66
N LEU A 233 -3.56 17.18 -17.22
CA LEU A 233 -4.13 15.89 -16.80
C LEU A 233 -3.39 14.66 -17.36
N ALA A 234 -2.56 14.81 -18.39
CA ALA A 234 -1.83 13.70 -18.99
C ALA A 234 -0.82 13.12 -18.00
N SER A 235 -0.06 13.98 -17.33
CA SER A 235 0.95 13.55 -16.36
C SER A 235 0.31 12.97 -15.10
N ILE A 236 -0.86 13.42 -14.65
CA ILE A 236 -1.46 12.95 -13.38
C ILE A 236 -1.55 11.41 -13.30
N PHE A 237 -1.75 10.70 -14.41
CA PHE A 237 -1.88 9.24 -14.39
C PHE A 237 -0.55 8.48 -14.26
N TRP A 238 0.60 9.14 -14.49
CA TRP A 238 1.92 8.48 -14.49
C TRP A 238 2.16 7.66 -13.22
N TYR A 239 1.79 8.19 -12.05
CA TYR A 239 2.04 7.53 -10.78
C TYR A 239 1.23 6.23 -10.65
N VAL A 240 -0.05 6.28 -11.06
CA VAL A 240 -0.95 5.13 -10.99
C VAL A 240 -0.50 4.04 -11.96
N ASP A 241 -0.16 4.42 -13.20
CA ASP A 241 0.37 3.50 -14.21
C ASP A 241 1.65 2.83 -13.72
N SER A 242 2.59 3.63 -13.24
CA SER A 242 3.88 3.17 -12.72
C SER A 242 3.71 2.25 -11.51
N LEU A 243 2.82 2.58 -10.56
CA LEU A 243 2.52 1.73 -9.41
C LEU A 243 1.90 0.40 -9.81
N LEU A 244 0.91 0.40 -10.70
CA LEU A 244 0.27 -0.82 -11.20
C LEU A 244 1.29 -1.71 -11.93
N GLN A 245 2.13 -1.14 -12.77
CA GLN A 245 3.20 -1.84 -13.48
C GLN A 245 4.25 -2.40 -12.49
N VAL A 246 4.66 -1.65 -11.47
CA VAL A 246 5.59 -2.14 -10.44
C VAL A 246 5.01 -3.31 -9.64
N ILE A 247 3.72 -3.26 -9.29
CA ILE A 247 3.03 -4.39 -8.63
C ILE A 247 2.95 -5.59 -9.57
N ALA A 248 2.67 -5.37 -10.86
CA ALA A 248 2.64 -6.42 -11.88
C ALA A 248 4.02 -7.09 -12.03
N LEU A 249 5.07 -6.31 -12.23
CA LEU A 249 6.46 -6.77 -12.34
C LEU A 249 6.89 -7.56 -11.10
N THR A 250 6.57 -7.05 -9.90
CA THR A 250 6.85 -7.75 -8.64
C THR A 250 6.09 -9.08 -8.55
N THR A 251 4.83 -9.09 -8.98
CA THR A 251 3.98 -10.30 -8.96
C THR A 251 4.50 -11.35 -9.94
N LEU A 252 4.91 -10.94 -11.15
CA LEU A 252 5.54 -11.81 -12.13
C LEU A 252 6.88 -12.37 -11.61
N ALA A 253 7.71 -11.53 -10.99
CA ALA A 253 8.96 -11.97 -10.38
C ALA A 253 8.72 -12.96 -9.23
N ALA A 254 7.68 -12.75 -8.41
CA ALA A 254 7.32 -13.66 -7.33
C ALA A 254 6.76 -15.00 -7.87
N LEU A 255 6.01 -14.98 -8.98
CA LEU A 255 5.55 -16.18 -9.68
C LEU A 255 6.72 -16.96 -10.28
N ALA A 256 7.69 -16.26 -10.90
CA ALA A 256 8.91 -16.88 -11.41
C ALA A 256 9.73 -17.51 -10.27
N ALA A 257 9.89 -16.81 -9.15
CA ALA A 257 10.55 -17.33 -7.95
C ALA A 257 9.80 -18.55 -7.38
N LYS A 258 8.47 -18.53 -7.35
CA LYS A 258 7.64 -19.67 -6.95
C LYS A 258 7.86 -20.88 -7.87
N PHE A 259 7.86 -20.66 -9.19
CA PHE A 259 8.13 -21.71 -10.17
C PHE A 259 9.53 -22.30 -9.98
N LEU A 260 10.55 -21.46 -9.89
CA LEU A 260 11.94 -21.88 -9.65
C LEU A 260 12.10 -22.62 -8.32
N SER A 261 11.43 -22.16 -7.26
CA SER A 261 11.45 -22.80 -5.93
C SER A 261 10.84 -24.20 -5.94
N ARG A 262 9.86 -24.45 -6.81
CA ARG A 262 9.27 -25.79 -7.03
C ARG A 262 10.15 -26.65 -7.93
N ALA A 263 10.60 -26.11 -9.06
CA ALA A 263 11.40 -26.84 -10.05
C ALA A 263 12.76 -27.29 -9.48
N ALA A 264 13.46 -26.40 -8.79
CA ALA A 264 14.77 -26.70 -8.19
C ALA A 264 14.67 -27.34 -6.80
N SER A 265 13.46 -27.55 -6.26
CA SER A 265 13.23 -27.99 -4.87
C SER A 265 13.91 -27.14 -3.78
N VAL A 266 14.33 -25.91 -4.11
CA VAL A 266 14.95 -24.95 -3.17
C VAL A 266 13.90 -24.02 -2.57
N THR A 267 13.94 -23.75 -1.26
CA THR A 267 13.08 -22.74 -0.64
C THR A 267 13.64 -21.33 -0.85
N ILE A 268 12.89 -20.49 -1.55
CA ILE A 268 13.19 -19.06 -1.69
C ILE A 268 12.41 -18.30 -0.62
N ARG A 269 13.15 -17.73 0.35
CA ARG A 269 12.58 -16.91 1.42
C ARG A 269 12.23 -15.52 0.92
N ALA A 270 11.17 -14.93 1.49
CA ALA A 270 10.74 -13.55 1.25
C ALA A 270 11.87 -12.54 1.34
N THR A 271 12.73 -12.65 2.36
CA THR A 271 13.88 -11.75 2.54
C THR A 271 14.85 -11.79 1.37
N ARG A 272 15.19 -12.99 0.86
CA ARG A 272 16.10 -13.12 -0.28
C ARG A 272 15.47 -12.56 -1.55
N PHE A 273 14.21 -12.91 -1.79
CA PHE A 273 13.45 -12.37 -2.92
C PHE A 273 13.42 -10.84 -2.91
N ALA A 274 13.06 -10.22 -1.79
CA ALA A 274 12.97 -8.76 -1.66
C ALA A 274 14.33 -8.08 -1.88
N VAL A 275 15.41 -8.60 -1.29
CA VAL A 275 16.77 -8.06 -1.46
C VAL A 275 17.24 -8.19 -2.91
N CYS A 276 17.02 -9.34 -3.56
CA CYS A 276 17.40 -9.52 -4.97
C CYS A 276 16.61 -8.60 -5.91
N LEU A 277 15.31 -8.44 -5.67
CA LEU A 277 14.47 -7.53 -6.46
C LEU A 277 14.87 -6.06 -6.22
N PHE A 278 15.27 -5.70 -5.00
CA PHE A 278 15.81 -4.38 -4.69
C PHE A 278 17.14 -4.14 -5.42
N ALA A 279 18.06 -5.09 -5.38
CA ALA A 279 19.33 -5.00 -6.12
C ALA A 279 19.09 -4.84 -7.63
N LEU A 280 18.18 -5.61 -8.21
CA LEU A 280 17.78 -5.46 -9.61
C LEU A 280 17.18 -4.07 -9.88
N GLY A 281 16.30 -3.58 -9.01
CA GLY A 281 15.75 -2.24 -9.11
C GLY A 281 16.82 -1.15 -9.07
N VAL A 282 17.83 -1.27 -8.19
CA VAL A 282 18.97 -0.34 -8.13
C VAL A 282 19.79 -0.39 -9.42
N VAL A 283 20.02 -1.59 -9.98
CA VAL A 283 20.70 -1.73 -11.28
C VAL A 283 19.92 -1.01 -12.38
N LEU A 284 18.60 -1.22 -12.47
CA LEU A 284 17.77 -0.58 -13.49
C LEU A 284 17.64 0.93 -13.30
N ARG A 285 17.58 1.41 -12.05
CA ARG A 285 17.41 2.84 -11.74
C ARG A 285 18.70 3.63 -11.81
N VAL A 286 19.84 3.03 -11.45
CA VAL A 286 21.12 3.73 -11.28
C VAL A 286 22.15 3.24 -12.28
N ALA A 287 22.50 1.95 -12.27
CA ALA A 287 23.61 1.46 -13.09
C ALA A 287 23.28 1.52 -14.60
N PHE A 288 22.09 1.09 -15.00
CA PHE A 288 21.62 1.16 -16.39
C PHE A 288 21.50 2.60 -16.86
N LEU A 289 20.93 3.47 -16.02
CA LEU A 289 20.83 4.90 -16.28
C LEU A 289 22.19 5.54 -16.51
N LEU A 290 23.13 5.36 -15.57
CA LEU A 290 24.47 5.97 -15.64
C LEU A 290 25.35 5.35 -16.73
N ALA A 291 25.03 4.15 -17.21
CA ALA A 291 25.69 3.56 -18.37
C ALA A 291 25.27 4.26 -19.67
N LEU A 292 24.02 4.69 -19.79
CA LEU A 292 23.51 5.41 -20.95
C LEU A 292 23.78 6.92 -20.88
N HIS A 293 23.70 7.48 -19.67
CA HIS A 293 23.81 8.92 -19.40
C HIS A 293 24.72 9.19 -18.20
N PRO A 294 26.06 9.03 -18.35
CA PRO A 294 27.02 9.26 -17.26
C PRO A 294 26.96 10.67 -16.66
N GLU A 295 26.56 11.66 -17.46
CA GLU A 295 26.42 13.07 -17.08
C GLU A 295 25.39 13.31 -15.97
N TYR A 296 24.35 12.48 -15.88
CA TYR A 296 23.28 12.63 -14.88
C TYR A 296 23.76 12.47 -13.44
N PHE A 297 24.92 11.86 -13.23
CA PHE A 297 25.53 11.83 -11.90
C PHE A 297 25.90 13.24 -11.38
N ARG A 298 26.20 14.16 -12.30
CA ARG A 298 26.61 15.54 -11.99
C ARG A 298 25.48 16.55 -12.17
N THR A 299 24.72 16.43 -13.25
CA THR A 299 23.65 17.38 -13.59
C THR A 299 22.35 17.09 -12.85
N GLY A 300 22.18 15.86 -12.37
CA GLY A 300 20.88 15.36 -11.94
C GLY A 300 19.94 15.10 -13.12
N ILE A 301 18.76 14.60 -12.81
CA ILE A 301 17.68 14.34 -13.76
C ILE A 301 16.58 15.37 -13.61
N GLU A 302 16.10 15.88 -14.75
CA GLU A 302 14.97 16.81 -14.80
C GLU A 302 13.68 16.20 -14.26
N GLU A 303 12.85 17.05 -13.67
CA GLU A 303 11.55 16.64 -13.14
C GLU A 303 10.62 16.20 -14.27
N LEU A 304 9.80 15.19 -14.00
CA LEU A 304 8.90 14.59 -15.01
C LEU A 304 9.60 13.97 -16.23
N SER A 305 10.91 13.74 -16.16
CA SER A 305 11.60 12.87 -17.13
C SER A 305 11.17 11.41 -16.98
N VAL A 306 11.19 10.67 -18.09
CA VAL A 306 10.84 9.23 -18.12
C VAL A 306 11.64 8.40 -17.11
N TRP A 307 12.88 8.80 -16.80
CA TRP A 307 13.73 8.12 -15.83
C TRP A 307 13.21 8.23 -14.39
N GLN A 308 12.45 9.29 -14.09
CA GLN A 308 11.78 9.46 -12.80
C GLN A 308 10.43 8.73 -12.75
N LEU A 309 9.70 8.71 -13.86
CA LEU A 309 8.31 8.25 -13.93
C LEU A 309 8.20 6.74 -14.18
N SER A 310 9.14 6.17 -14.93
CA SER A 310 9.09 4.78 -15.38
C SER A 310 8.94 3.79 -14.23
N SER A 311 8.24 2.69 -14.52
CA SER A 311 8.05 1.60 -13.55
C SER A 311 9.36 0.86 -13.25
N LEU A 312 10.28 0.79 -14.22
CA LEU A 312 11.62 0.22 -14.01
C LEU A 312 12.43 1.04 -13.02
N GLY A 313 12.42 2.37 -13.14
CA GLY A 313 13.04 3.25 -12.17
C GLY A 313 12.41 3.09 -10.79
N ASN A 314 11.08 3.06 -10.71
CA ASN A 314 10.35 3.01 -9.43
C ASN A 314 10.25 1.61 -8.80
N LEU A 315 10.81 0.58 -9.43
CA LEU A 315 10.96 -0.74 -8.83
C LEU A 315 11.89 -0.72 -7.60
N ALA A 316 12.97 0.07 -7.63
CA ALA A 316 13.92 0.17 -6.53
C ALA A 316 13.29 0.68 -5.22
N PRO A 317 12.61 1.85 -5.16
CA PRO A 317 12.00 2.31 -3.92
C PRO A 317 10.91 1.36 -3.42
N PHE A 318 10.13 0.74 -4.32
CA PHE A 318 9.14 -0.26 -3.94
C PHE A 318 9.77 -1.52 -3.33
N ALA A 319 10.80 -2.08 -3.97
CA ALA A 319 11.49 -3.26 -3.48
C ALA A 319 12.31 -2.97 -2.21
N LEU A 320 12.79 -1.74 -2.02
CA LEU A 320 13.36 -1.29 -0.75
C LEU A 320 12.34 -1.42 0.37
N GLY A 321 11.10 -0.97 0.16
CA GLY A 321 10.02 -1.09 1.15
C GLY A 321 9.75 -2.54 1.57
N MET A 322 9.70 -3.45 0.60
CA MET A 322 9.59 -4.89 0.87
C MET A 322 10.78 -5.38 1.70
N THR A 323 12.00 -4.99 1.33
CA THR A 323 13.23 -5.38 2.02
C THR A 323 13.27 -4.90 3.47
N LEU A 324 12.92 -3.63 3.70
CA LEU A 324 12.81 -3.05 5.05
C LEU A 324 11.82 -3.85 5.89
N THR A 325 10.67 -4.22 5.34
CA THR A 325 9.67 -5.04 6.05
C THR A 325 10.27 -6.36 6.53
N GLN A 326 10.98 -7.06 5.64
CA GLN A 326 11.57 -8.37 5.97
C GLN A 326 12.67 -8.26 7.03
N TRP A 327 13.49 -7.20 6.97
CA TRP A 327 14.52 -6.98 7.97
C TRP A 327 13.98 -6.49 9.30
N ILE A 328 12.97 -5.61 9.33
CA ILE A 328 12.33 -5.18 10.57
C ILE A 328 11.70 -6.38 11.29
N ARG A 329 10.98 -7.24 10.56
CA ARG A 329 10.39 -8.48 11.12
C ARG A 329 11.46 -9.49 11.56
N GLY A 330 12.59 -9.54 10.85
CA GLY A 330 13.73 -10.39 11.20
C GLY A 330 14.65 -9.82 12.29
N GLY A 331 14.37 -8.64 12.85
CA GLY A 331 15.19 -7.98 13.88
C GLY A 331 16.42 -7.21 13.36
N ASN A 332 16.65 -7.16 12.05
CA ASN A 332 17.83 -6.56 11.42
C ASN A 332 17.67 -5.06 11.12
N ARG A 333 17.28 -4.26 12.13
CA ARG A 333 17.01 -2.81 11.96
C ARG A 333 18.24 -1.99 11.56
N VAL A 334 19.44 -2.42 11.97
CA VAL A 334 20.69 -1.74 11.62
C VAL A 334 20.96 -1.84 10.12
N MET A 335 20.86 -3.05 9.53
CA MET A 335 21.01 -3.24 8.09
C MET A 335 19.96 -2.45 7.29
N ALA A 336 18.71 -2.46 7.77
CA ALA A 336 17.63 -1.67 7.19
C ALA A 336 17.96 -0.17 7.16
N THR A 337 18.56 0.35 8.24
CA THR A 337 18.97 1.75 8.33
C THR A 337 20.13 2.06 7.38
N ILE A 338 21.18 1.24 7.37
CA ILE A 338 22.37 1.47 6.52
C ILE A 338 21.98 1.52 5.05
N VAL A 339 21.24 0.50 4.58
CA VAL A 339 20.86 0.39 3.17
C VAL A 339 19.88 1.50 2.78
N LEU A 340 18.94 1.85 3.65
CA LEU A 340 18.04 2.98 3.44
C LEU A 340 18.81 4.31 3.27
N LEU A 341 19.74 4.60 4.17
CA LEU A 341 20.52 5.84 4.12
C LEU A 341 21.43 5.90 2.90
N ALA A 342 22.09 4.78 2.57
CA ALA A 342 22.90 4.68 1.36
C ALA A 342 22.06 4.90 0.10
N TYR A 343 20.87 4.28 0.02
CA TYR A 343 19.95 4.49 -1.09
C TYR A 343 19.47 5.95 -1.15
N GLY A 344 19.04 6.52 -0.02
CA GLY A 344 18.58 7.91 0.06
C GLY A 344 19.65 8.92 -0.37
N LEU A 345 20.93 8.67 -0.07
CA LEU A 345 22.05 9.52 -0.49
C LEU A 345 22.26 9.47 -2.01
N VAL A 346 22.29 8.27 -2.60
CA VAL A 346 22.42 8.11 -4.06
C VAL A 346 21.21 8.72 -4.78
N ASP A 347 20.02 8.50 -4.24
CA ASP A 347 18.78 9.03 -4.78
C ASP A 347 18.73 10.57 -4.72
N ALA A 348 19.21 11.17 -3.62
CA ALA A 348 19.38 12.62 -3.47
C ALA A 348 20.32 13.22 -4.52
N GLN A 349 21.43 12.54 -4.79
CA GLN A 349 22.44 13.01 -5.73
C GLN A 349 21.93 13.01 -7.17
N ILE A 350 21.29 11.93 -7.61
CA ILE A 350 20.94 11.75 -9.02
C ILE A 350 19.60 12.42 -9.36
N PHE A 351 18.69 12.52 -8.41
CA PHE A 351 17.31 12.89 -8.70
C PHE A 351 16.72 13.96 -7.78
N GLY A 352 17.55 14.57 -6.94
CA GLY A 352 17.18 15.74 -6.16
C GLY A 352 17.15 15.51 -4.65
N LEU A 353 17.71 16.48 -3.93
CA LEU A 353 17.92 16.44 -2.49
C LEU A 353 16.65 16.15 -1.69
N TYR A 354 15.54 16.84 -1.99
CA TYR A 354 14.29 16.69 -1.26
C TYR A 354 13.73 15.27 -1.34
N ARG A 355 13.94 14.59 -2.48
CA ARG A 355 13.47 13.22 -2.68
C ARG A 355 14.25 12.21 -1.84
N GLY A 356 15.58 12.27 -1.89
CA GLY A 356 16.43 11.40 -1.09
C GLY A 356 16.24 11.61 0.41
N LEU A 357 16.09 12.87 0.86
CA LEU A 357 15.76 13.19 2.24
C LEU A 357 14.39 12.64 2.66
N ALA A 358 13.36 12.80 1.83
CA ALA A 358 12.01 12.27 2.12
C ALA A 358 12.00 10.74 2.22
N MET A 359 12.74 10.06 1.34
CA MET A 359 12.93 8.61 1.38
C MET A 359 13.62 8.16 2.67
N ALA A 360 14.75 8.78 3.01
CA ALA A 360 15.51 8.48 4.22
C ALA A 360 14.65 8.72 5.49
N PHE A 361 14.01 9.88 5.59
CA PHE A 361 13.14 10.22 6.71
C PHE A 361 11.98 9.22 6.85
N THR A 362 11.28 8.93 5.75
CA THR A 362 10.18 7.96 5.77
C THR A 362 10.63 6.58 6.23
N GLY A 363 11.71 6.05 5.64
CA GLY A 363 12.20 4.74 6.02
C GLY A 363 12.69 4.69 7.47
N LEU A 364 13.33 5.76 7.98
CA LEU A 364 13.76 5.85 9.37
C LEU A 364 12.57 5.82 10.33
N CYS A 365 11.52 6.57 10.01
CA CYS A 365 10.26 6.50 10.75
C CYS A 365 9.69 5.08 10.73
N MET A 366 9.67 4.39 9.59
CA MET A 366 9.17 3.02 9.50
C MET A 366 10.01 2.00 10.28
N VAL A 367 11.33 2.17 10.31
CA VAL A 367 12.26 1.26 11.01
C VAL A 367 12.22 1.45 12.53
N TRP A 368 12.23 2.70 12.99
CA TRP A 368 12.43 3.04 14.41
C TRP A 368 11.18 3.54 15.12
N GLN A 369 10.21 4.07 14.39
CA GLN A 369 8.97 4.65 14.91
C GLN A 369 7.76 4.09 14.16
N PRO A 370 7.46 2.78 14.27
CA PRO A 370 6.36 2.15 13.52
C PRO A 370 4.99 2.72 13.89
N THR A 371 4.87 3.37 15.06
CA THR A 371 3.67 4.05 15.49
C THR A 371 3.99 5.46 15.99
N ILE A 372 3.17 6.44 15.61
CA ILE A 372 3.30 7.84 16.00
C ILE A 372 2.12 8.22 16.90
N ARG A 373 2.42 8.97 17.97
CA ARG A 373 1.40 9.54 18.87
C ARG A 373 0.95 10.88 18.33
N VAL A 374 -0.35 11.04 18.11
CA VAL A 374 -0.94 12.31 17.66
C VAL A 374 -2.15 12.67 18.53
N PRO A 375 -2.54 13.95 18.62
CA PRO A 375 -3.79 14.36 19.25
C PRO A 375 -4.99 13.64 18.61
N ARG A 376 -5.94 13.18 19.43
CA ARG A 376 -7.10 12.41 18.93
C ARG A 376 -7.94 13.13 17.90
N PHE A 377 -8.09 14.46 18.02
CA PHE A 377 -8.82 15.22 17.01
C PHE A 377 -8.10 15.18 15.66
N ALA A 378 -6.76 15.35 15.65
CA ALA A 378 -5.93 15.30 14.45
C ALA A 378 -5.92 13.89 13.83
N ALA A 379 -5.99 12.85 14.67
CA ALA A 379 -6.03 11.47 14.23
C ALA A 379 -7.14 11.18 13.20
N ARG A 380 -8.33 11.75 13.43
CA ARG A 380 -9.46 11.61 12.50
C ARG A 380 -9.14 12.19 11.14
N PHE A 381 -8.61 13.41 11.10
CA PHE A 381 -8.25 14.10 9.85
C PHE A 381 -7.13 13.38 9.11
N ILE A 382 -6.06 13.00 9.81
CA ILE A 382 -4.91 12.29 9.23
C ILE A 382 -5.37 11.03 8.50
N ARG A 383 -6.25 10.25 9.14
CA ARG A 383 -6.72 8.98 8.57
C ARG A 383 -7.66 9.18 7.40
N THR A 384 -8.55 10.16 7.46
CA THR A 384 -9.43 10.49 6.32
C THR A 384 -8.59 10.92 5.11
N ILE A 385 -7.62 11.82 5.30
CA ILE A 385 -6.77 12.30 4.21
C ILE A 385 -5.90 11.16 3.65
N ALA A 386 -5.29 10.35 4.52
CA ALA A 386 -4.49 9.20 4.09
C ALA A 386 -5.31 8.13 3.36
N GLY A 387 -6.56 7.89 3.77
CA GLY A 387 -7.48 6.95 3.12
C GLY A 387 -7.97 7.45 1.77
N SER A 388 -8.17 8.76 1.62
CA SER A 388 -8.58 9.39 0.38
C SER A 388 -7.42 9.75 -0.56
N ALA A 389 -6.18 9.38 -0.23
CA ALA A 389 -4.98 9.85 -0.93
C ALA A 389 -5.00 9.58 -2.44
N LEU A 390 -5.51 8.44 -2.90
CA LEU A 390 -5.65 8.13 -4.33
C LEU A 390 -6.60 9.13 -5.04
N PHE A 391 -7.76 9.39 -4.45
CA PHE A 391 -8.75 10.30 -5.05
C PHE A 391 -8.31 11.76 -4.96
N ILE A 392 -7.64 12.14 -3.87
CA ILE A 392 -7.00 13.45 -3.76
C ILE A 392 -5.95 13.61 -4.86
N TYR A 393 -5.07 12.62 -5.03
CA TYR A 393 -4.05 12.62 -6.07
C TYR A 393 -4.67 12.75 -7.47
N LEU A 394 -5.71 11.99 -7.80
CA LEU A 394 -6.33 12.05 -9.13
C LEU A 394 -7.08 13.36 -9.41
N SER A 395 -7.70 13.98 -8.40
CA SER A 395 -8.67 15.06 -8.62
C SER A 395 -8.21 16.47 -8.22
N HIS A 396 -7.13 16.62 -7.43
CA HIS A 396 -6.76 17.92 -6.87
C HIS A 396 -6.61 19.04 -7.92
N GLN A 397 -6.00 18.78 -9.08
CA GLN A 397 -5.84 19.79 -10.14
C GLN A 397 -7.18 20.24 -10.75
N ILE A 398 -8.18 19.35 -10.82
CA ILE A 398 -9.52 19.70 -11.30
C ILE A 398 -10.17 20.68 -10.32
N PHE A 399 -10.02 20.43 -9.02
CA PHE A 399 -10.56 21.31 -7.99
C PHE A 399 -9.83 22.65 -7.91
N PHE A 400 -8.51 22.69 -8.15
CA PHE A 400 -7.77 23.96 -8.31
C PHE A 400 -8.34 24.78 -9.47
N ALA A 401 -8.43 24.17 -10.66
CA ALA A 401 -8.95 24.84 -11.85
C ALA A 401 -10.39 25.35 -11.65
N THR A 402 -11.22 24.56 -10.95
CA THR A 402 -12.60 24.95 -10.63
C THR A 402 -12.65 26.10 -9.63
N ALA A 403 -11.86 26.05 -8.56
CA ALA A 403 -11.81 27.10 -7.54
C ALA A 403 -11.32 28.44 -8.12
N ASN A 404 -10.23 28.40 -8.89
CA ASN A 404 -9.66 29.58 -9.55
C ASN A 404 -10.61 30.15 -10.61
N GLY A 405 -11.34 29.29 -11.34
CA GLY A 405 -12.38 29.72 -12.27
C GLY A 405 -13.54 30.45 -11.58
N LEU A 406 -13.97 29.97 -10.41
CA LEU A 406 -15.05 30.57 -9.63
C LEU A 406 -14.64 31.90 -8.97
N LEU A 407 -13.44 31.95 -8.38
CA LEU A 407 -12.95 33.13 -7.67
C LEU A 407 -12.32 34.18 -8.60
N ARG A 408 -12.07 33.84 -9.86
CA ARG A 408 -11.35 34.67 -10.86
C ARG A 408 -10.00 35.19 -10.36
N LYS A 409 -9.41 34.51 -9.39
CA LYS A 409 -8.14 34.87 -8.76
C LYS A 409 -7.49 33.61 -8.19
N GLU A 410 -6.18 33.49 -8.37
CA GLU A 410 -5.39 32.45 -7.74
C GLU A 410 -5.19 32.76 -6.27
N MET A 411 -5.65 31.84 -5.41
CA MET A 411 -5.48 31.92 -3.97
C MET A 411 -4.90 30.60 -3.48
N LEU A 412 -3.59 30.58 -3.24
CA LEU A 412 -2.82 29.37 -2.92
C LEU A 412 -3.45 28.52 -1.79
N VAL A 413 -3.98 29.18 -0.76
CA VAL A 413 -4.65 28.52 0.37
C VAL A 413 -6.00 27.91 -0.04
N VAL A 414 -6.74 28.59 -0.91
CA VAL A 414 -8.01 28.06 -1.44
C VAL A 414 -7.75 26.86 -2.32
N ASP A 415 -6.72 26.90 -3.17
CA ASP A 415 -6.33 25.76 -3.99
C ASP A 415 -6.02 24.54 -3.12
N LEU A 416 -5.14 24.69 -2.12
CA LEU A 416 -4.81 23.64 -1.17
C LEU A 416 -6.08 23.02 -0.54
N LEU A 417 -6.98 23.86 -0.02
CA LEU A 417 -8.22 23.40 0.61
C LEU A 417 -9.18 22.74 -0.39
N ALA A 418 -9.34 23.30 -1.59
CA ALA A 418 -10.20 22.78 -2.65
C ALA A 418 -9.72 21.41 -3.12
N GLY A 419 -8.41 21.23 -3.32
CA GLY A 419 -7.82 19.94 -3.70
C GLY A 419 -8.02 18.86 -2.65
N ILE A 420 -7.81 19.18 -1.37
CA ILE A 420 -7.99 18.23 -0.26
C ILE A 420 -9.47 17.88 -0.08
N LEU A 421 -10.32 18.89 0.10
CA LEU A 421 -11.75 18.69 0.38
C LEU A 421 -12.47 18.05 -0.80
N GLY A 422 -12.16 18.48 -2.03
CA GLY A 422 -12.67 17.90 -3.25
C GLY A 422 -12.29 16.43 -3.40
N GLY A 423 -11.02 16.09 -3.19
CA GLY A 423 -10.56 14.70 -3.24
C GLY A 423 -11.19 13.80 -2.18
N VAL A 424 -11.38 14.30 -0.96
CA VAL A 424 -12.11 13.60 0.10
C VAL A 424 -13.58 13.40 -0.29
N ALA A 425 -14.23 14.40 -0.89
CA ALA A 425 -15.61 14.28 -1.36
C ALA A 425 -15.74 13.21 -2.46
N VAL A 426 -14.82 13.18 -3.43
CA VAL A 426 -14.78 12.15 -4.48
C VAL A 426 -14.58 10.76 -3.86
N SER A 427 -13.69 10.63 -2.87
CA SER A 427 -13.48 9.37 -2.14
C SER A 427 -14.76 8.89 -1.46
N LEU A 428 -15.50 9.78 -0.79
CA LEU A 428 -16.77 9.44 -0.13
C LEU A 428 -17.86 9.02 -1.12
N LEU A 429 -17.93 9.69 -2.28
CA LEU A 429 -18.84 9.33 -3.37
C LEU A 429 -18.48 7.96 -3.95
N TRP A 430 -17.21 7.70 -4.17
CA TRP A 430 -16.71 6.41 -4.64
C TRP A 430 -17.09 5.29 -3.67
N SER A 431 -16.81 5.44 -2.37
CA SER A 431 -17.15 4.41 -1.39
C SER A 431 -18.67 4.15 -1.32
N ARG A 432 -19.50 5.17 -1.56
CA ARG A 432 -20.96 4.99 -1.66
C ARG A 432 -21.35 4.20 -2.90
N PHE A 433 -20.78 4.56 -4.05
CA PHE A 433 -21.00 3.88 -5.32
C PHE A 433 -20.59 2.42 -5.26
N GLU A 434 -19.39 2.13 -4.74
CA GLU A 434 -18.87 0.77 -4.58
C GLU A 434 -19.75 -0.08 -3.65
N ARG A 435 -20.22 0.47 -2.53
CA ARG A 435 -21.19 -0.22 -1.67
C ARG A 435 -22.51 -0.53 -2.39
N GLY A 436 -23.00 0.40 -3.21
CA GLY A 436 -24.20 0.18 -4.03
C GLY A 436 -24.03 -0.95 -5.04
N LEU A 437 -22.91 -0.95 -5.78
CA LEU A 437 -22.56 -2.02 -6.71
C LEU A 437 -22.45 -3.38 -6.02
N ASN A 438 -21.80 -3.44 -4.86
CA ASN A 438 -21.65 -4.68 -4.10
C ASN A 438 -22.98 -5.20 -3.55
N ALA A 439 -23.88 -4.31 -3.10
CA ALA A 439 -25.22 -4.69 -2.69
C ALA A 439 -26.05 -5.26 -3.86
N MET A 440 -25.95 -4.64 -5.04
CA MET A 440 -26.59 -5.14 -6.26
C MET A 440 -26.01 -6.47 -6.72
N GLY A 441 -24.68 -6.63 -6.72
CA GLY A 441 -24.01 -7.88 -7.10
C GLY A 441 -24.36 -9.04 -6.16
N GLY A 442 -24.42 -8.78 -4.85
CA GLY A 442 -24.87 -9.75 -3.86
C GLY A 442 -26.35 -10.12 -4.01
N PHE A 443 -27.19 -9.17 -4.44
CA PHE A 443 -28.59 -9.43 -4.77
C PHE A 443 -28.76 -10.29 -6.03
N VAL A 444 -27.99 -10.00 -7.09
CA VAL A 444 -27.99 -10.78 -8.34
C VAL A 444 -27.49 -12.21 -8.09
N LEU A 445 -26.40 -12.38 -7.34
CA LEU A 445 -25.88 -13.72 -7.00
C LEU A 445 -26.90 -14.56 -6.23
N ARG A 446 -27.62 -13.96 -5.27
CA ARG A 446 -28.72 -14.63 -4.54
C ARG A 446 -29.90 -14.97 -5.45
N MET A 447 -30.22 -14.14 -6.45
CA MET A 447 -31.28 -14.46 -7.42
C MET A 447 -30.87 -15.55 -8.42
N THR A 448 -29.59 -15.67 -8.75
CA THR A 448 -29.10 -16.69 -9.70
C THR A 448 -28.88 -18.08 -9.09
N GLY A 449 -29.11 -18.26 -7.78
CA GLY A 449 -29.04 -19.56 -7.11
C GLY A 449 -27.64 -20.22 -7.07
N VAL A 450 -26.58 -19.49 -7.42
CA VAL A 450 -25.19 -19.97 -7.31
C VAL A 450 -24.72 -19.74 -5.87
N ASP A 451 -25.29 -20.50 -4.93
CA ASP A 451 -24.66 -20.66 -3.63
C ASP A 451 -23.40 -21.51 -3.84
N ARG A 452 -22.23 -20.90 -3.66
CA ARG A 452 -20.98 -21.65 -3.47
C ARG A 452 -21.03 -22.31 -2.09
N GLN A 453 -21.79 -23.38 -1.96
CA GLN A 453 -21.55 -24.41 -0.94
C GLN A 453 -20.91 -25.61 -1.65
N GLY A 454 -19.65 -25.88 -1.31
CA GLY A 454 -18.83 -26.95 -1.86
C GLY A 454 -17.38 -26.77 -1.47
#